data_AF-A0A1F4YN33-F1
#
_entry.id   AF-A0A1F4YN33-F1
#
_cell.length_a   1.000
_cell.length_b   1.000
_cell.length_c   1.000
_cell.angle_alpha   90.00
_cell.angle_beta   90.00
_cell.angle_gamma   90.00
#
_symmetry.space_group_name_H-M   'P 1'
#
loop_
_entity.id
_entity.type
_entity.pdbx_description
1 polymer ?
#
loop_
_entity_poly.entity_id
_entity_poly.type
_entity_poly.pdbx_seq_one_letter_code
_entity_poly.pdbx_strand_id
1 'polypeptide(L)'
;MDMPFSGSALNPNTFGAFGTGAKPIITGKDSLSGCDTPNLLHLTELYCNIIFHSMKDIIIKMYEVGDKLIPSRVKKLLAQYEYKLACLPGIYHDRNVHPAKGLSRGAVTISLDFEMAWAWQYAKNIKVDFIAKGLQEREQVPLILSKLEMLNIPATWATVGHLFLDRCSRGASGLAHHDLPRIPPFENKDWKFASGDWYQFDPCSSVKQDPAWYAPDLIEKILSSPSGQEIACHGFSHAGFGHYCPKNVARAELDACISAMSRFGIKTKSFVFPGNDEGNFEALAEKGFQYVRSFPKKYAKISLPVRRKDNGLWSVPVSTAISRGIRWTREERLARLKLFVDLAETTRLASHVWLHPSMPLSEIEEILIPFLLYCADKRDRGVLDIFTMEKMVQATETAFRKETAVI
;
A
#
# COMPACT_ATOMS: atom_id res chain seq x y z
N MET A 1 -4.21 75.21 13.30
CA MET A 1 -5.53 74.63 13.55
C MET A 1 -5.37 73.59 14.64
N ASP A 2 -5.69 74.07 15.84
CA ASP A 2 -6.17 73.43 17.06
C ASP A 2 -5.40 72.25 17.70
N MET A 3 -4.77 72.60 18.84
CA MET A 3 -4.20 71.76 19.89
C MET A 3 -5.30 71.25 20.87
N PRO A 4 -5.09 70.85 22.16
CA PRO A 4 -3.86 70.48 22.93
C PRO A 4 -4.05 69.36 24.03
N PHE A 5 -2.97 69.15 24.83
CA PHE A 5 -2.90 68.76 26.27
C PHE A 5 -2.82 67.26 26.65
N SER A 6 -1.66 66.74 27.14
CA SER A 6 -1.04 66.76 28.52
C SER A 6 -1.58 65.64 29.44
N GLY A 7 -0.83 65.04 30.38
CA GLY A 7 0.55 65.20 30.84
C GLY A 7 0.89 64.14 31.91
N SER A 8 2.20 64.03 32.18
CA SER A 8 2.90 63.67 33.44
C SER A 8 2.51 62.45 34.30
N ALA A 9 3.45 61.49 34.34
CA ALA A 9 4.11 60.83 35.48
C ALA A 9 3.46 60.81 36.89
N LEU A 10 3.53 59.65 37.57
CA LEU A 10 4.23 59.47 38.87
C LEU A 10 4.21 58.00 39.35
N ASN A 11 5.13 57.73 40.29
CA ASN A 11 5.73 56.45 40.69
C ASN A 11 5.08 55.89 42.01
N PRO A 12 5.72 55.06 42.85
CA PRO A 12 5.26 53.74 43.30
C PRO A 12 4.90 53.67 44.82
N ASN A 13 4.59 52.44 45.28
CA ASN A 13 4.53 51.96 46.67
C ASN A 13 3.40 52.50 47.57
N THR A 14 2.68 51.57 48.22
CA THR A 14 2.60 51.49 49.70
C THR A 14 1.71 50.31 50.17
N PHE A 15 2.28 49.50 51.08
CA PHE A 15 1.72 48.90 52.32
C PHE A 15 0.22 48.49 52.37
N GLY A 16 -0.20 47.36 52.94
CA GLY A 16 0.44 46.37 53.79
C GLY A 16 -0.62 45.56 54.57
N ALA A 17 -0.13 44.56 55.32
CA ALA A 17 -0.68 44.00 56.56
C ALA A 17 -1.60 42.74 56.54
N PHE A 18 -1.28 41.92 57.56
CA PHE A 18 -1.73 40.60 57.98
C PHE A 18 -3.20 40.52 58.45
N GLY A 19 -3.79 39.31 58.40
CA GLY A 19 -5.06 39.01 59.09
C GLY A 19 -5.61 37.59 58.90
N THR A 20 -5.32 36.74 59.89
CA THR A 20 -5.93 35.47 60.34
C THR A 20 -7.31 35.00 59.81
N GLY A 21 -7.36 33.72 59.41
CA GLY A 21 -8.31 32.69 59.90
C GLY A 21 -9.80 32.73 59.48
N ALA A 22 -10.19 31.84 58.55
CA ALA A 22 -11.38 30.97 58.59
C ALA A 22 -11.59 30.24 57.23
N LYS A 23 -11.82 28.92 57.26
CA LYS A 23 -12.46 28.15 56.16
C LYS A 23 -13.99 28.39 56.23
N PRO A 24 -14.85 28.19 55.18
CA PRO A 24 -14.72 27.11 54.18
C PRO A 24 -15.30 27.36 52.74
N ILE A 25 -15.14 26.34 51.88
CA ILE A 25 -15.93 25.95 50.67
C ILE A 25 -15.62 26.62 49.29
N ILE A 26 -14.79 25.89 48.53
CA ILE A 26 -14.75 25.59 47.07
C ILE A 26 -15.41 26.58 46.09
N THR A 27 -14.61 27.19 45.22
CA THR A 27 -14.85 27.23 43.76
C THR A 27 -13.58 27.63 42.98
N GLY A 28 -13.22 26.83 41.96
CA GLY A 28 -12.66 27.32 40.70
C GLY A 28 -11.17 27.65 40.60
N LYS A 29 -10.53 26.94 39.65
CA LYS A 29 -9.30 27.29 38.89
C LYS A 29 -7.97 27.22 39.63
N ASP A 30 -7.22 26.15 39.35
CA ASP A 30 -5.87 26.15 38.79
C ASP A 30 -5.47 24.67 38.57
N SER A 31 -5.41 24.22 37.31
CA SER A 31 -4.20 24.17 36.46
C SER A 31 -3.66 22.73 36.37
N LEU A 32 -4.36 21.88 35.62
CA LEU A 32 -3.76 20.70 35.00
C LEU A 32 -3.34 21.09 33.58
N SER A 33 -2.17 21.68 33.47
CA SER A 33 -1.42 21.73 32.21
C SER A 33 -0.78 20.36 31.98
N GLY A 34 -1.01 19.78 30.80
CA GLY A 34 -0.39 18.52 30.37
C GLY A 34 -1.37 17.35 30.28
N CYS A 35 -2.41 17.48 29.49
CA CYS A 35 -3.13 16.35 28.91
C CYS A 35 -3.19 16.59 27.41
N ASP A 36 -2.38 15.86 26.64
CA ASP A 36 -2.60 15.69 25.21
C ASP A 36 -3.95 14.98 25.07
N THR A 37 -5.01 15.78 24.98
CA THR A 37 -6.33 15.29 24.58
C THR A 37 -6.16 14.79 23.15
N PRO A 38 -6.41 13.49 22.88
CA PRO A 38 -6.53 13.04 21.50
C PRO A 38 -7.58 13.93 20.85
N ASN A 39 -7.25 14.56 19.71
CA ASN A 39 -8.12 15.53 19.04
C ASN A 39 -9.55 15.00 19.07
N LEU A 40 -10.45 15.71 19.76
CA LEU A 40 -11.81 15.24 20.05
C LEU A 40 -12.50 14.80 18.75
N LEU A 41 -12.15 15.46 17.63
CA LEU A 41 -12.59 15.11 16.27
C LEU A 41 -12.19 13.69 15.85
N HIS A 42 -10.96 13.26 16.16
CA HIS A 42 -10.42 11.94 15.81
C HIS A 42 -11.01 10.82 16.68
N LEU A 43 -11.23 11.09 17.97
CA LEU A 43 -12.00 10.20 18.84
C LEU A 43 -13.47 10.11 18.39
N THR A 44 -14.06 11.22 17.93
CA THR A 44 -15.44 11.24 17.42
C THR A 44 -15.54 10.49 16.08
N GLU A 45 -14.55 10.62 15.19
CA GLU A 45 -14.46 9.85 13.95
C GLU A 45 -14.29 8.35 14.23
N LEU A 46 -13.41 7.98 15.16
CA LEU A 46 -13.21 6.60 15.56
C LEU A 46 -14.47 6.01 16.22
N TYR A 47 -15.14 6.76 17.11
CA TYR A 47 -16.41 6.35 17.72
C TYR A 47 -17.53 6.26 16.68
N CYS A 48 -17.64 7.20 15.75
CA CYS A 48 -18.58 7.12 14.64
C CYS A 48 -18.31 5.88 13.78
N ASN A 49 -17.04 5.54 13.52
CA ASN A 49 -16.66 4.32 12.79
C ASN A 49 -17.01 3.04 13.56
N ILE A 50 -16.80 3.00 14.88
CA ILE A 50 -17.19 1.86 15.74
C ILE A 50 -18.71 1.72 15.79
N ILE A 51 -19.45 2.81 16.00
CA ILE A 51 -20.93 2.84 15.97
C ILE A 51 -21.44 2.39 14.60
N PHE A 52 -20.79 2.80 13.52
CA PHE A 52 -21.16 2.44 12.15
C PHE A 52 -20.87 0.97 11.80
N HIS A 53 -19.85 0.34 12.40
CA HIS A 53 -19.66 -1.11 12.32
C HIS A 53 -20.75 -1.87 13.08
N SER A 54 -21.12 -1.40 14.27
CA SER A 54 -22.28 -1.94 15.00
C SER A 54 -23.59 -1.76 14.19
N MET A 55 -23.71 -0.68 13.39
CA MET A 55 -24.84 -0.49 12.46
C MET A 55 -24.84 -1.49 11.31
N LYS A 56 -23.69 -1.98 10.84
CA LYS A 56 -23.62 -3.02 9.81
C LYS A 56 -24.25 -4.33 10.32
N ASP A 57 -23.96 -4.72 11.56
CA ASP A 57 -24.54 -5.90 12.19
C ASP A 57 -26.05 -5.71 12.46
N ILE A 58 -26.49 -4.48 12.77
CA ILE A 58 -27.91 -4.13 12.87
C ILE A 58 -28.59 -4.23 11.50
N ILE A 59 -27.97 -3.73 10.43
CA ILE A 59 -28.52 -3.81 9.06
C ILE A 59 -28.65 -5.28 8.63
N ILE A 60 -27.64 -6.11 8.87
CA ILE A 60 -27.69 -7.56 8.60
C ILE A 60 -28.85 -8.21 9.39
N LYS A 61 -28.97 -7.93 10.69
CA LYS A 61 -30.11 -8.39 11.50
C LYS A 61 -31.46 -7.86 11.00
N MET A 62 -31.53 -6.64 10.48
CA MET A 62 -32.76 -6.11 9.88
C MET A 62 -33.17 -6.86 8.61
N TYR A 63 -32.21 -7.32 7.80
CA TYR A 63 -32.49 -8.22 6.66
C TYR A 63 -32.95 -9.61 7.13
N GLU A 64 -32.44 -10.12 8.25
CA GLU A 64 -32.87 -11.39 8.87
C GLU A 64 -34.30 -11.31 9.45
N VAL A 65 -34.74 -10.15 9.94
CA VAL A 65 -36.09 -9.92 10.50
C VAL A 65 -37.20 -9.90 9.42
N GLY A 66 -36.85 -10.01 8.15
CA GLY A 66 -37.77 -10.39 7.08
C GLY A 66 -37.98 -9.30 6.04
N ASP A 67 -37.64 -9.65 4.80
CA ASP A 67 -37.69 -8.81 3.59
C ASP A 67 -39.07 -8.21 3.28
N LYS A 68 -40.15 -8.66 3.94
CA LYS A 68 -41.52 -8.19 3.71
C LYS A 68 -41.92 -6.94 4.50
N LEU A 69 -41.18 -6.56 5.55
CA LEU A 69 -41.55 -5.46 6.45
C LEU A 69 -40.83 -4.13 6.16
N ILE A 70 -39.83 -4.13 5.29
CA ILE A 70 -39.01 -2.95 5.00
C ILE A 70 -39.56 -2.21 3.76
N PRO A 71 -39.98 -0.94 3.87
CA PRO A 71 -40.47 -0.17 2.72
C PRO A 71 -39.44 -0.06 1.60
N SER A 72 -39.88 -0.10 0.34
CA SER A 72 -39.00 -0.12 -0.85
C SER A 72 -38.02 1.07 -0.92
N ARG A 73 -38.44 2.25 -0.43
CA ARG A 73 -37.58 3.44 -0.33
C ARG A 73 -36.46 3.27 0.69
N VAL A 74 -36.74 2.60 1.81
CA VAL A 74 -35.77 2.25 2.84
C VAL A 74 -34.83 1.17 2.32
N LYS A 75 -35.34 0.15 1.59
CA LYS A 75 -34.48 -0.84 0.92
C LYS A 75 -33.52 -0.21 -0.09
N LYS A 76 -33.96 0.79 -0.86
CA LYS A 76 -33.09 1.52 -1.81
C LYS A 76 -32.02 2.35 -1.07
N LEU A 77 -32.38 2.99 0.04
CA LEU A 77 -31.44 3.72 0.89
C LEU A 77 -30.45 2.76 1.56
N LEU A 78 -30.94 1.64 2.11
CA LEU A 78 -30.14 0.58 2.71
C LEU A 78 -29.21 -0.03 1.66
N ALA A 79 -29.65 -0.33 0.44
CA ALA A 79 -28.76 -0.80 -0.63
C ALA A 79 -27.68 0.23 -1.00
N GLN A 80 -28.00 1.54 -0.97
CA GLN A 80 -27.01 2.60 -1.19
C GLN A 80 -26.01 2.71 -0.03
N TYR A 81 -26.47 2.55 1.22
CA TYR A 81 -25.62 2.55 2.40
C TYR A 81 -24.82 1.25 2.54
N GLU A 82 -25.42 0.10 2.26
CA GLU A 82 -24.82 -1.23 2.19
C GLU A 82 -23.75 -1.26 1.10
N TYR A 83 -23.96 -0.60 -0.03
CA TYR A 83 -22.92 -0.44 -1.05
C TYR A 83 -21.77 0.49 -0.62
N LYS A 84 -22.03 1.48 0.24
CA LYS A 84 -21.00 2.31 0.91
C LYS A 84 -20.31 1.56 2.06
N LEU A 85 -21.01 0.69 2.78
CA LEU A 85 -20.59 -0.13 3.92
C LEU A 85 -19.83 -1.41 3.49
N ALA A 86 -20.23 -2.03 2.39
CA ALA A 86 -19.56 -3.18 1.77
C ALA A 86 -18.16 -2.82 1.25
N CYS A 87 -17.85 -1.52 1.20
CA CYS A 87 -16.53 -1.00 0.87
C CYS A 87 -15.65 -0.74 2.09
N LEU A 88 -16.20 -0.80 3.32
CA LEU A 88 -15.40 -0.71 4.55
C LEU A 88 -14.34 -1.82 4.59
N PRO A 89 -13.21 -1.58 5.26
CA PRO A 89 -12.26 -2.64 5.53
C PRO A 89 -12.95 -3.74 6.34
N GLY A 90 -12.96 -4.97 5.83
CA GLY A 90 -13.08 -6.13 6.71
C GLY A 90 -11.88 -6.19 7.66
N ILE A 91 -11.90 -7.14 8.59
CA ILE A 91 -10.76 -7.51 9.42
C ILE A 91 -10.66 -9.04 9.32
N TYR A 92 -9.47 -9.56 9.08
CA TYR A 92 -9.21 -10.99 9.14
C TYR A 92 -8.10 -11.28 10.14
N HIS A 93 -8.45 -11.99 11.21
CA HIS A 93 -7.51 -12.42 12.24
C HIS A 93 -7.90 -13.83 12.71
N ASP A 94 -7.03 -14.80 12.48
CA ASP A 94 -7.23 -16.19 12.85
C ASP A 94 -6.06 -16.66 13.71
N ARG A 95 -6.34 -17.04 14.95
CA ARG A 95 -5.32 -17.46 15.94
C ARG A 95 -4.57 -18.73 15.56
N ASN A 96 -5.06 -19.50 14.58
CA ASN A 96 -4.35 -20.67 14.07
C ASN A 96 -3.20 -20.30 13.12
N VAL A 97 -3.25 -19.10 12.53
CA VAL A 97 -2.32 -18.65 11.49
C VAL A 97 -1.79 -17.23 11.71
N HIS A 98 -2.21 -16.56 12.78
CA HIS A 98 -1.69 -15.26 13.24
C HIS A 98 -1.36 -15.27 14.74
N PRO A 99 -0.46 -14.39 15.20
CA PRO A 99 -0.23 -14.15 16.63
C PRO A 99 -1.53 -13.69 17.30
N ALA A 100 -1.86 -14.26 18.47
CA ALA A 100 -3.09 -14.06 19.20
C ALA A 100 -3.33 -12.60 19.62
N LYS A 101 -2.27 -11.84 19.90
CA LYS A 101 -2.31 -10.41 20.29
C LYS A 101 -2.03 -9.46 19.12
N GLY A 102 -1.79 -9.97 17.91
CA GLY A 102 -1.32 -9.18 16.78
C GLY A 102 0.15 -8.77 16.94
N LEU A 103 0.50 -7.66 16.30
CA LEU A 103 1.82 -7.03 16.42
C LEU A 103 1.92 -6.19 17.71
N SER A 104 3.12 -5.67 18.03
CA SER A 104 3.28 -4.71 19.13
C SER A 104 2.50 -3.41 18.87
N ARG A 105 2.48 -2.98 17.61
CA ARG A 105 1.72 -1.85 17.07
C ARG A 105 1.15 -2.26 15.72
N GLY A 106 0.05 -1.63 15.32
CA GLY A 106 -0.44 -1.77 13.95
C GLY A 106 0.60 -1.35 12.93
N ALA A 107 0.49 -1.86 11.71
CA ALA A 107 1.47 -1.57 10.68
C ALA A 107 0.87 -1.28 9.31
N VAL A 108 1.60 -0.52 8.49
CA VAL A 108 1.27 -0.27 7.09
C VAL A 108 2.40 -0.76 6.19
N THR A 109 2.05 -1.43 5.10
CA THR A 109 2.94 -1.73 3.99
C THR A 109 2.50 -0.98 2.75
N ILE A 110 3.48 -0.40 2.05
CA ILE A 110 3.27 0.28 0.78
C ILE A 110 4.09 -0.46 -0.28
N SER A 111 3.44 -0.84 -1.39
CA SER A 111 4.15 -1.42 -2.54
C SER A 111 3.82 -0.72 -3.85
N LEU A 112 4.81 -0.59 -4.71
CA LEU A 112 4.72 0.07 -6.00
C LEU A 112 5.03 -0.94 -7.10
N ASP A 113 4.13 -1.08 -8.06
CA ASP A 113 4.37 -1.92 -9.23
C ASP A 113 5.11 -1.08 -10.27
N PHE A 114 6.42 -1.30 -10.40
CA PHE A 114 7.32 -0.60 -11.30
C PHE A 114 7.46 -1.39 -12.61
N GLU A 115 6.68 -0.99 -13.61
CA GLU A 115 6.37 -1.82 -14.77
C GLU A 115 6.68 -1.13 -16.11
N MET A 116 6.47 0.19 -16.17
CA MET A 116 6.66 1.02 -17.37
C MET A 116 5.91 0.47 -18.59
N ALA A 117 6.50 0.48 -19.79
CA ALA A 117 5.83 0.04 -21.02
C ALA A 117 5.34 -1.42 -20.96
N TRP A 118 5.99 -2.27 -20.17
CA TRP A 118 5.65 -3.70 -20.05
C TRP A 118 4.24 -3.95 -19.55
N ALA A 119 3.69 -3.09 -18.69
CA ALA A 119 2.34 -3.25 -18.15
C ALA A 119 1.24 -3.18 -19.21
N TRP A 120 1.50 -2.45 -20.30
CA TRP A 120 0.46 -1.91 -21.17
C TRP A 120 0.39 -2.59 -22.54
N GLN A 121 1.44 -3.32 -22.95
CA GLN A 121 1.57 -3.89 -24.31
C GLN A 121 0.43 -4.84 -24.73
N TYR A 122 -0.23 -5.50 -23.78
CA TYR A 122 -1.39 -6.38 -24.03
C TYR A 122 -2.62 -6.02 -23.20
N ALA A 123 -2.68 -4.79 -22.67
CA ALA A 123 -3.79 -4.33 -21.85
C ALA A 123 -5.13 -4.47 -22.58
N LYS A 124 -6.07 -5.17 -21.96
CA LYS A 124 -7.40 -5.46 -22.52
C LYS A 124 -8.34 -4.28 -22.33
N ASN A 125 -9.22 -4.05 -23.30
CA ASN A 125 -10.29 -3.04 -23.27
C ASN A 125 -9.84 -1.58 -23.09
N ILE A 126 -8.55 -1.29 -23.26
CA ILE A 126 -8.01 0.06 -23.19
C ILE A 126 -7.06 0.24 -24.37
N LYS A 127 -7.37 1.21 -25.24
CA LYS A 127 -6.40 1.67 -26.24
C LYS A 127 -5.45 2.63 -25.55
N VAL A 128 -4.22 2.20 -25.35
CA VAL A 128 -3.20 2.96 -24.64
C VAL A 128 -1.93 3.05 -25.48
N ASP A 129 -1.28 4.20 -25.43
CA ASP A 129 0.11 4.33 -25.87
C ASP A 129 1.01 3.87 -24.71
N PHE A 130 1.47 2.62 -24.81
CA PHE A 130 2.31 2.01 -23.78
C PHE A 130 3.67 2.70 -23.65
N ILE A 131 4.19 3.31 -24.72
CA ILE A 131 5.43 4.10 -24.66
C ILE A 131 5.20 5.35 -23.83
N ALA A 132 4.14 6.11 -24.15
CA ALA A 132 3.79 7.30 -23.39
C ALA A 132 3.54 6.98 -21.92
N LYS A 133 2.89 5.86 -21.61
CA LYS A 133 2.72 5.41 -20.21
C LYS A 133 4.02 5.02 -19.53
N GLY A 134 4.91 4.31 -20.22
CA GLY A 134 6.24 3.98 -19.69
C GLY A 134 7.05 5.23 -19.39
N LEU A 135 7.05 6.23 -20.29
CA LEU A 135 7.74 7.50 -20.07
C LEU A 135 7.13 8.30 -18.92
N GLN A 136 5.79 8.35 -18.83
CA GLN A 136 5.09 8.99 -17.73
C GLN A 136 5.51 8.37 -16.38
N GLU A 137 5.54 7.04 -16.30
CA GLU A 137 5.99 6.33 -15.09
C GLU A 137 7.44 6.65 -14.76
N ARG A 138 8.33 6.68 -15.77
CA ARG A 138 9.74 7.03 -15.62
C ARG A 138 9.94 8.40 -14.96
N GLU A 139 9.14 9.38 -15.35
CA GLU A 139 9.17 10.73 -14.77
C GLU A 139 8.64 10.77 -13.33
N GLN A 140 7.67 9.89 -13.02
CA GLN A 140 6.99 9.85 -11.72
C GLN A 140 7.76 9.08 -10.64
N VAL A 141 8.59 8.10 -11.02
CA VAL A 141 9.39 7.32 -10.06
C VAL A 141 10.28 8.20 -9.17
N PRO A 142 11.12 9.12 -9.70
CA PRO A 142 11.93 10.02 -8.86
C PRO A 142 11.08 10.94 -7.96
N LEU A 143 9.93 11.41 -8.45
CA LEU A 143 9.02 12.25 -7.67
C LEU A 143 8.52 11.49 -6.44
N ILE A 144 8.01 10.26 -6.65
CA ILE A 144 7.48 9.43 -5.57
C ILE A 144 8.60 9.02 -4.60
N LEU A 145 9.76 8.61 -5.12
CA LEU A 145 10.91 8.24 -4.30
C LEU A 145 11.35 9.40 -3.38
N SER A 146 11.42 10.63 -3.91
CA SER A 146 11.77 11.80 -3.10
C SER A 146 10.80 12.03 -1.93
N LYS A 147 9.50 11.74 -2.11
CA LYS A 147 8.48 11.88 -1.07
C LYS A 147 8.60 10.79 -0.01
N LEU A 148 8.90 9.56 -0.43
CA LEU A 148 9.21 8.46 0.49
C LEU A 148 10.47 8.79 1.32
N GLU A 149 11.51 9.35 0.70
CA GLU A 149 12.74 9.75 1.37
C GLU A 149 12.54 10.86 2.39
N MET A 150 11.88 11.96 1.99
CA MET A 150 11.60 13.08 2.88
C MET A 150 10.80 12.66 4.12
N LEU A 151 9.92 11.66 3.96
CA LEU A 151 9.10 11.13 5.04
C LEU A 151 9.73 9.92 5.74
N ASN A 152 10.91 9.47 5.31
CA ASN A 152 11.58 8.25 5.78
C ASN A 152 10.66 7.00 5.75
N ILE A 153 9.89 6.84 4.67
CA ILE A 153 8.94 5.73 4.50
C ILE A 153 9.58 4.64 3.64
N PRO A 154 9.84 3.44 4.20
CA PRO A 154 10.24 2.29 3.40
C PRO A 154 9.06 1.77 2.57
N ALA A 155 9.32 1.35 1.34
CA ALA A 155 8.32 0.73 0.47
C ALA A 155 8.93 -0.44 -0.33
N THR A 156 8.06 -1.28 -0.88
CA THR A 156 8.45 -2.42 -1.74
C THR A 156 8.18 -2.10 -3.20
N TRP A 157 9.22 -2.04 -4.03
CA TRP A 157 9.14 -1.81 -5.47
C TRP A 157 9.13 -3.15 -6.21
N ALA A 158 7.96 -3.60 -6.63
CA ALA A 158 7.79 -4.76 -7.50
C ALA A 158 8.25 -4.40 -8.91
N THR A 159 9.47 -4.79 -9.26
CA THR A 159 10.15 -4.30 -10.46
C THR A 159 10.20 -5.38 -11.54
N VAL A 160 9.76 -5.03 -12.75
CA VAL A 160 9.88 -5.90 -13.93
C VAL A 160 11.35 -6.13 -14.27
N GLY A 161 11.76 -7.39 -14.40
CA GLY A 161 13.15 -7.82 -14.56
C GLY A 161 13.85 -7.24 -15.79
N HIS A 162 13.12 -6.99 -16.88
CA HIS A 162 13.69 -6.36 -18.06
C HIS A 162 14.16 -4.92 -17.81
N LEU A 163 13.55 -4.21 -16.85
CA LEU A 163 13.94 -2.83 -16.52
C LEU A 163 15.36 -2.73 -15.97
N PHE A 164 15.93 -3.83 -15.45
CA PHE A 164 17.32 -3.89 -14.99
C PHE A 164 18.34 -3.90 -16.15
N LEU A 165 17.91 -4.14 -17.39
CA LEU A 165 18.82 -4.15 -18.52
C LEU A 165 19.17 -2.72 -18.96
N ASP A 166 20.44 -2.48 -19.29
CA ASP A 166 20.89 -1.25 -19.95
C ASP A 166 20.66 -1.29 -21.46
N ARG A 167 20.63 -2.50 -22.02
CA ARG A 167 20.38 -2.83 -23.42
C ARG A 167 20.03 -4.30 -23.59
N CYS A 168 19.39 -4.63 -24.71
CA CYS A 168 19.30 -5.99 -25.23
C CYS A 168 19.37 -5.95 -26.77
N SER A 169 19.47 -7.11 -27.41
CA SER A 169 19.55 -7.23 -28.87
C SER A 169 18.77 -8.45 -29.34
N ARG A 170 18.29 -8.42 -30.58
CA ARG A 170 17.65 -9.58 -31.21
C ARG A 170 18.68 -10.70 -31.41
N GLY A 171 18.26 -11.94 -31.19
CA GLY A 171 19.08 -13.12 -31.49
C GLY A 171 19.18 -13.38 -33.00
N ALA A 172 19.89 -14.43 -33.38
CA ALA A 172 20.05 -14.82 -34.79
C ALA A 172 18.72 -15.10 -35.52
N SER A 173 17.67 -15.46 -34.76
CA SER A 173 16.31 -15.66 -35.27
C SER A 173 15.53 -14.36 -35.51
N GLY A 174 16.09 -13.19 -35.18
CA GLY A 174 15.41 -11.90 -35.23
C GLY A 174 14.42 -11.66 -34.07
N LEU A 175 14.28 -12.62 -33.14
CA LEU A 175 13.41 -12.50 -31.98
C LEU A 175 14.15 -11.84 -30.80
N ALA A 176 13.42 -11.00 -30.06
CA ALA A 176 13.83 -10.55 -28.74
C ALA A 176 13.88 -11.74 -27.78
N HIS A 177 14.88 -11.76 -26.89
CA HIS A 177 15.06 -12.79 -25.86
C HIS A 177 14.86 -14.23 -26.37
N HIS A 178 15.52 -14.55 -27.50
CA HIS A 178 15.18 -15.75 -28.27
C HIS A 178 15.28 -17.08 -27.50
N ASP A 179 16.06 -17.12 -26.44
CA ASP A 179 16.29 -18.27 -25.58
C ASP A 179 15.17 -18.51 -24.54
N LEU A 180 14.28 -17.54 -24.31
CA LEU A 180 13.21 -17.66 -23.32
C LEU A 180 11.97 -18.37 -23.92
N PRO A 181 11.36 -19.36 -23.25
CA PRO A 181 10.10 -19.95 -23.70
C PRO A 181 8.98 -18.90 -23.70
N ARG A 182 8.05 -18.99 -24.66
CA ARG A 182 6.98 -18.00 -24.85
C ARG A 182 5.73 -18.44 -24.09
N ILE A 183 5.07 -17.48 -23.44
CA ILE A 183 3.70 -17.69 -22.99
C ILE A 183 2.81 -17.91 -24.24
N PRO A 184 1.98 -18.96 -24.29
CA PRO A 184 1.05 -19.15 -25.40
C PRO A 184 0.04 -17.99 -25.47
N PRO A 185 -0.55 -17.70 -26.64
CA PRO A 185 -1.67 -16.76 -26.74
C PRO A 185 -2.79 -17.07 -25.74
N PHE A 186 -3.29 -16.04 -25.07
CA PHE A 186 -4.33 -16.17 -24.06
C PHE A 186 -5.14 -14.87 -23.92
N GLU A 187 -6.32 -15.01 -23.31
CA GLU A 187 -7.13 -13.86 -22.91
C GLU A 187 -7.63 -14.09 -21.47
N ASN A 188 -7.41 -13.10 -20.62
CA ASN A 188 -7.90 -13.11 -19.24
C ASN A 188 -8.67 -11.79 -18.96
N LYS A 189 -8.83 -11.44 -17.67
CA LYS A 189 -9.54 -10.21 -17.28
C LYS A 189 -8.76 -8.93 -17.62
N ASP A 190 -7.44 -8.98 -17.60
CA ASP A 190 -6.55 -7.81 -17.74
C ASP A 190 -5.87 -7.73 -19.11
N TRP A 191 -5.61 -8.87 -19.75
CA TRP A 191 -4.84 -8.97 -20.99
C TRP A 191 -5.55 -9.72 -22.11
N LYS A 192 -5.22 -9.32 -23.34
CA LYS A 192 -5.57 -10.02 -24.58
C LYS A 192 -4.35 -10.16 -25.47
N PHE A 193 -3.70 -11.31 -25.42
CA PHE A 193 -2.60 -11.68 -26.31
C PHE A 193 -3.11 -12.72 -27.31
N ALA A 194 -3.56 -12.26 -28.48
CA ALA A 194 -4.25 -13.11 -29.46
C ALA A 194 -3.30 -13.89 -30.38
N SER A 195 -2.15 -13.32 -30.73
CA SER A 195 -1.15 -13.90 -31.64
C SER A 195 0.16 -13.12 -31.58
N GLY A 196 1.22 -13.68 -32.17
CA GLY A 196 2.54 -13.05 -32.26
C GLY A 196 3.54 -13.61 -31.25
N ASP A 197 4.58 -12.83 -30.95
CA ASP A 197 5.58 -13.15 -29.92
C ASP A 197 5.39 -12.21 -28.72
N TRP A 198 5.46 -12.74 -27.50
CA TRP A 198 5.25 -11.97 -26.27
C TRP A 198 6.18 -10.75 -26.18
N TYR A 199 7.43 -10.89 -26.63
CA TYR A 199 8.47 -9.86 -26.60
C TYR A 199 8.50 -9.00 -27.87
N GLN A 200 7.52 -9.09 -28.78
CA GLN A 200 7.57 -8.40 -30.07
C GLN A 200 7.67 -6.87 -29.96
N PHE A 201 7.20 -6.29 -28.86
CA PHE A 201 7.25 -4.84 -28.60
C PHE A 201 8.54 -4.38 -27.92
N ASP A 202 9.39 -5.29 -27.44
CA ASP A 202 10.73 -4.94 -26.99
C ASP A 202 11.53 -4.39 -28.17
N PRO A 203 12.00 -3.13 -28.11
CA PRO A 203 12.76 -2.51 -29.19
C PRO A 203 14.12 -3.19 -29.42
N CYS A 204 14.62 -3.97 -28.45
CA CYS A 204 15.96 -4.58 -28.50
C CYS A 204 17.04 -3.52 -28.74
N SER A 205 17.01 -2.48 -27.91
CA SER A 205 17.87 -1.30 -28.02
C SER A 205 18.55 -1.01 -26.69
N SER A 206 18.43 0.19 -26.13
CA SER A 206 19.04 0.59 -24.87
C SER A 206 18.24 1.65 -24.14
N VAL A 207 18.53 1.84 -22.85
CA VAL A 207 17.94 2.90 -22.01
C VAL A 207 18.04 4.31 -22.61
N LYS A 208 19.07 4.58 -23.44
CA LYS A 208 19.24 5.89 -24.08
C LYS A 208 18.32 6.10 -25.29
N GLN A 209 17.98 5.03 -26.00
CA GLN A 209 17.20 5.10 -27.23
C GLN A 209 15.71 4.91 -26.94
N ASP A 210 15.37 3.92 -26.10
CA ASP A 210 13.99 3.57 -25.77
C ASP A 210 13.78 3.50 -24.24
N PRO A 211 13.89 4.64 -23.52
CA PRO A 211 13.86 4.69 -22.05
C PRO A 211 12.54 4.22 -21.41
N ALA A 212 11.50 3.95 -22.21
CA ALA A 212 10.22 3.41 -21.75
C ALA A 212 10.30 1.91 -21.37
N TRP A 213 11.35 1.19 -21.82
CA TRP A 213 11.51 -0.27 -21.68
C TRP A 213 12.66 -0.70 -20.75
N TYR A 214 13.48 0.26 -20.31
CA TYR A 214 14.69 0.04 -19.52
C TYR A 214 14.78 1.13 -18.45
N ALA A 215 15.17 0.78 -17.23
CA ALA A 215 15.35 1.76 -16.15
C ALA A 215 16.45 1.40 -15.12
N PRO A 216 17.65 0.95 -15.55
CA PRO A 216 18.72 0.63 -14.62
C PRO A 216 19.12 1.82 -13.74
N ASP A 217 19.07 3.03 -14.30
CA ASP A 217 19.35 4.29 -13.60
C ASP A 217 18.32 4.64 -12.52
N LEU A 218 17.03 4.30 -12.72
CA LEU A 218 16.01 4.49 -11.69
C LEU A 218 16.14 3.44 -10.59
N ILE A 219 16.52 2.22 -10.94
CA ILE A 219 16.76 1.12 -9.99
C ILE A 219 17.94 1.48 -9.08
N GLU A 220 19.05 2.00 -9.64
CA GLU A 220 20.17 2.52 -8.85
C GLU A 220 19.73 3.61 -7.88
N LYS A 221 18.87 4.55 -8.33
CA LYS A 221 18.31 5.59 -7.44
C LYS A 221 17.52 4.97 -6.28
N ILE A 222 16.63 4.03 -6.57
CA ILE A 222 15.83 3.35 -5.53
C ILE A 222 16.75 2.61 -4.54
N LEU A 223 17.77 1.90 -5.02
CA LEU A 223 18.74 1.19 -4.17
C LEU A 223 19.60 2.14 -3.32
N SER A 224 19.94 3.31 -3.85
CA SER A 224 20.72 4.32 -3.13
C SER A 224 19.92 5.10 -2.07
N SER A 225 18.60 4.89 -2.03
CA SER A 225 17.71 5.63 -1.15
C SER A 225 17.98 5.33 0.33
N PRO A 226 18.10 6.35 1.19
CA PRO A 226 18.34 6.16 2.62
C PRO A 226 17.11 5.62 3.38
N SER A 227 15.94 5.64 2.74
CA SER A 227 14.66 5.28 3.37
C SER A 227 14.37 3.77 3.41
N GLY A 228 15.36 2.92 3.09
CA GLY A 228 15.27 1.47 3.25
C GLY A 228 14.30 0.80 2.27
N GLN A 229 14.35 1.20 1.00
CA GLN A 229 13.50 0.63 -0.06
C GLN A 229 13.82 -0.85 -0.29
N GLU A 230 12.78 -1.67 -0.49
CA GLU A 230 12.90 -3.07 -0.88
C GLU A 230 12.62 -3.21 -2.38
N ILE A 231 13.43 -4.00 -3.09
CA ILE A 231 13.11 -4.43 -4.46
C ILE A 231 12.50 -5.83 -4.42
N ALA A 232 11.31 -5.99 -4.99
CA ALA A 232 10.64 -7.27 -5.20
C ALA A 232 10.68 -7.66 -6.69
N CYS A 233 10.72 -8.96 -6.97
CA CYS A 233 10.63 -9.49 -8.33
C CYS A 233 9.20 -9.38 -8.84
N HIS A 234 9.05 -8.97 -10.10
CA HIS A 234 7.75 -8.84 -10.76
C HIS A 234 7.74 -9.54 -12.13
N GLY A 235 8.37 -10.72 -12.21
CA GLY A 235 8.63 -11.41 -13.47
C GLY A 235 9.65 -10.66 -14.33
N PHE A 236 10.08 -11.25 -15.45
CA PHE A 236 11.04 -10.61 -16.34
C PHE A 236 10.37 -9.69 -17.36
N SER A 237 9.24 -10.12 -17.92
CA SER A 237 8.54 -9.45 -19.04
C SER A 237 7.09 -9.10 -18.74
N HIS A 238 6.73 -9.04 -17.45
CA HIS A 238 5.36 -8.82 -16.98
C HIS A 238 4.36 -9.90 -17.43
N ALA A 239 4.83 -11.12 -17.73
CA ALA A 239 3.96 -12.26 -17.99
C ALA A 239 3.21 -12.69 -16.72
N GLY A 240 1.93 -13.08 -16.87
CA GLY A 240 1.16 -13.69 -15.79
C GLY A 240 1.74 -15.04 -15.35
N PHE A 241 1.47 -15.43 -14.10
CA PHE A 241 1.93 -16.70 -13.52
C PHE A 241 0.77 -17.65 -13.21
N GLY A 242 -0.46 -17.27 -13.53
CA GLY A 242 -1.67 -18.03 -13.27
C GLY A 242 -1.92 -19.14 -14.28
N HIS A 243 -3.20 -19.34 -14.60
CA HIS A 243 -3.69 -20.50 -15.35
C HIS A 243 -3.02 -20.68 -16.73
N TYR A 244 -2.72 -19.58 -17.42
CA TYR A 244 -2.20 -19.61 -18.78
C TYR A 244 -0.67 -19.67 -18.86
N CYS A 245 0.03 -19.72 -17.72
CA CYS A 245 1.49 -19.73 -17.67
C CYS A 245 2.04 -21.15 -17.44
N PRO A 246 2.65 -21.78 -18.46
CA PRO A 246 3.29 -23.07 -18.29
C PRO A 246 4.46 -23.00 -17.29
N LYS A 247 4.70 -24.09 -16.54
CA LYS A 247 5.75 -24.15 -15.50
C LYS A 247 7.15 -23.80 -16.03
N ASN A 248 7.47 -24.19 -17.27
CA ASN A 248 8.76 -23.85 -17.90
C ASN A 248 8.86 -22.34 -18.23
N VAL A 249 7.76 -21.70 -18.63
CA VAL A 249 7.71 -20.24 -18.85
C VAL A 249 7.90 -19.51 -17.52
N ALA A 250 7.16 -19.89 -16.48
CA ALA A 250 7.31 -19.31 -15.15
C ALA A 250 8.76 -19.43 -14.64
N ARG A 251 9.39 -20.61 -14.74
CA ARG A 251 10.79 -20.80 -14.33
C ARG A 251 11.76 -19.91 -15.10
N ALA A 252 11.59 -19.79 -16.41
CA ALA A 252 12.45 -18.96 -17.25
C ALA A 252 12.29 -17.46 -16.96
N GLU A 253 11.07 -16.98 -16.74
CA GLU A 253 10.79 -15.62 -16.30
C GLU A 253 11.48 -15.31 -14.96
N LEU A 254 11.43 -16.25 -14.00
CA LEU A 254 12.10 -16.10 -12.71
C LEU A 254 13.62 -16.11 -12.87
N ASP A 255 14.19 -17.02 -13.66
CA ASP A 255 15.64 -17.11 -13.90
C ASP A 255 16.18 -15.86 -14.58
N ALA A 256 15.50 -15.36 -15.61
CA ALA A 256 15.87 -14.15 -16.31
C ALA A 256 15.80 -12.93 -15.38
N CYS A 257 14.74 -12.81 -14.57
CA CYS A 257 14.62 -11.72 -13.62
C CYS A 257 15.70 -11.79 -12.53
N ILE A 258 15.95 -12.96 -11.93
CA ILE A 258 16.99 -13.14 -10.92
C ILE A 258 18.37 -12.80 -11.49
N SER A 259 18.67 -13.25 -12.70
CA SER A 259 19.92 -12.93 -13.40
C SER A 259 20.07 -11.41 -13.59
N ALA A 260 19.02 -10.74 -14.08
CA ALA A 260 19.04 -9.29 -14.28
C ALA A 260 19.23 -8.51 -12.96
N MET A 261 18.51 -8.91 -11.89
CA MET A 261 18.62 -8.33 -10.55
C MET A 261 20.00 -8.55 -9.91
N SER A 262 20.63 -9.71 -10.16
CA SER A 262 21.94 -10.05 -9.58
C SER A 262 23.06 -9.11 -10.02
N ARG A 263 22.94 -8.50 -11.21
CA ARG A 263 23.87 -7.47 -11.71
C ARG A 263 23.92 -6.23 -10.83
N PHE A 264 22.87 -5.98 -10.05
CA PHE A 264 22.75 -4.88 -9.08
C PHE A 264 23.02 -5.35 -7.64
N GLY A 265 23.52 -6.58 -7.45
CA GLY A 265 23.76 -7.17 -6.13
C GLY A 265 22.48 -7.54 -5.37
N ILE A 266 21.32 -7.54 -6.03
CA ILE A 266 20.04 -7.79 -5.37
C ILE A 266 19.79 -9.30 -5.27
N LYS A 267 19.47 -9.75 -4.05
CA LYS A 267 18.97 -11.11 -3.76
C LYS A 267 17.62 -10.99 -3.07
N THR A 268 16.58 -10.75 -3.86
CA THR A 268 15.23 -10.58 -3.29
C THR A 268 14.60 -11.91 -2.91
N LYS A 269 13.74 -11.88 -1.90
CA LYS A 269 12.86 -12.99 -1.50
C LYS A 269 11.39 -12.67 -1.74
N SER A 270 11.10 -11.43 -2.13
CA SER A 270 9.76 -10.93 -2.35
C SER A 270 9.39 -11.04 -3.81
N PHE A 271 8.19 -11.54 -4.07
CA PHE A 271 7.60 -11.62 -5.39
C PHE A 271 6.21 -11.01 -5.40
N VAL A 272 5.90 -10.32 -6.49
CA VAL A 272 4.57 -9.77 -6.77
C VAL A 272 4.14 -10.28 -8.13
N PHE A 273 2.93 -10.82 -8.23
CA PHE A 273 2.41 -11.39 -9.47
C PHE A 273 1.99 -10.31 -10.47
N PRO A 274 2.55 -10.27 -11.70
CA PRO A 274 2.04 -9.42 -12.78
C PRO A 274 0.54 -9.61 -13.01
N GLY A 275 -0.20 -8.50 -13.16
CA GLY A 275 -1.66 -8.53 -13.30
C GLY A 275 -2.42 -9.08 -12.08
N ASN A 276 -1.71 -9.35 -10.97
CA ASN A 276 -2.20 -10.14 -9.83
C ASN A 276 -2.68 -11.55 -10.26
N ASP A 277 -2.14 -12.09 -11.35
CA ASP A 277 -2.45 -13.42 -11.88
C ASP A 277 -1.61 -14.48 -11.14
N GLU A 278 -2.10 -14.86 -9.95
CA GLU A 278 -1.39 -15.76 -9.04
C GLU A 278 -1.38 -17.22 -9.52
N GLY A 279 -0.20 -17.83 -9.55
CA GLY A 279 -0.01 -19.24 -9.83
C GLY A 279 1.45 -19.64 -9.80
N ASN A 280 1.77 -20.85 -10.29
CA ASN A 280 3.13 -21.38 -10.35
C ASN A 280 3.92 -21.32 -9.02
N PHE A 281 3.25 -21.28 -7.86
CA PHE A 281 3.87 -21.08 -6.54
C PHE A 281 5.03 -22.03 -6.22
N GLU A 282 4.97 -23.28 -6.70
CA GLU A 282 6.06 -24.23 -6.55
C GLU A 282 7.35 -23.74 -7.25
N ALA A 283 7.23 -23.18 -8.46
CA ALA A 283 8.38 -22.61 -9.17
C ALA A 283 8.97 -21.42 -8.40
N LEU A 284 8.14 -20.59 -7.76
CA LEU A 284 8.64 -19.51 -6.90
C LEU A 284 9.44 -20.06 -5.71
N ALA A 285 8.90 -21.07 -5.01
CA ALA A 285 9.59 -21.69 -3.88
C ALA A 285 10.90 -22.37 -4.31
N GLU A 286 10.90 -23.09 -5.44
CA GLU A 286 12.10 -23.70 -6.03
C GLU A 286 13.21 -22.67 -6.34
N LYS A 287 12.83 -21.44 -6.73
CA LYS A 287 13.75 -20.34 -7.04
C LYS A 287 14.15 -19.50 -5.82
N GLY A 288 13.73 -19.87 -4.62
CA GLY A 288 14.15 -19.26 -3.37
C GLY A 288 13.35 -18.03 -2.93
N PHE A 289 12.23 -17.72 -3.60
CA PHE A 289 11.29 -16.73 -3.10
C PHE A 289 10.63 -17.24 -1.80
N GLN A 290 10.32 -16.30 -0.90
CA GLN A 290 9.73 -16.62 0.41
C GLN A 290 8.45 -15.86 0.69
N TYR A 291 8.27 -14.68 0.09
CA TYR A 291 7.14 -13.81 0.37
C TYR A 291 6.45 -13.43 -0.94
N VAL A 292 5.13 -13.57 -1.00
CA VAL A 292 4.32 -13.21 -2.15
C VAL A 292 3.24 -12.22 -1.75
N ARG A 293 3.04 -11.17 -2.56
CA ARG A 293 1.85 -10.33 -2.42
C ARG A 293 0.64 -11.13 -2.88
N SER A 294 -0.42 -11.13 -2.08
CA SER A 294 -1.59 -12.00 -2.30
C SER A 294 -2.91 -11.27 -2.17
N PHE A 295 -3.90 -11.72 -2.94
CA PHE A 295 -5.28 -11.21 -2.96
C PHE A 295 -6.22 -12.30 -2.43
N PRO A 296 -6.48 -12.34 -1.11
CA PRO A 296 -7.30 -13.39 -0.52
C PRO A 296 -8.71 -13.43 -1.17
N LYS A 297 -9.10 -14.62 -1.67
CA LYS A 297 -10.36 -14.86 -2.40
C LYS A 297 -11.63 -14.63 -1.57
N LYS A 298 -11.51 -14.72 -0.23
CA LYS A 298 -12.55 -14.36 0.74
C LYS A 298 -11.89 -13.51 1.81
N TYR A 299 -12.44 -12.31 2.03
CA TYR A 299 -12.10 -11.35 3.09
C TYR A 299 -10.64 -11.41 3.62
N ALA A 300 -9.81 -10.48 3.17
CA ALA A 300 -9.05 -9.69 4.13
C ALA A 300 -8.83 -8.29 3.57
N LYS A 301 -9.40 -7.34 4.28
CA LYS A 301 -8.81 -6.02 4.47
C LYS A 301 -8.38 -6.05 5.95
N ILE A 302 -7.30 -5.37 6.32
CA ILE A 302 -6.66 -5.42 7.65
C ILE A 302 -6.37 -6.84 8.17
N SER A 303 -5.14 -7.30 7.97
CA SER A 303 -4.71 -8.63 8.38
C SER A 303 -3.18 -8.74 8.43
N LEU A 304 -2.66 -9.89 8.84
CA LEU A 304 -1.23 -10.18 8.88
C LEU A 304 -0.87 -11.20 7.78
N PRO A 305 0.41 -11.30 7.40
CA PRO A 305 0.91 -12.38 6.56
C PRO A 305 0.52 -13.76 7.07
N VAL A 306 0.15 -14.64 6.14
CA VAL A 306 -0.19 -16.04 6.40
C VAL A 306 0.83 -16.94 5.74
N ARG A 307 1.43 -17.86 6.50
CA ARG A 307 2.32 -18.87 5.93
C ARG A 307 1.50 -19.97 5.26
N ARG A 308 1.70 -20.19 3.97
CA ARG A 308 0.98 -21.20 3.21
C ARG A 308 1.48 -22.60 3.58
N LYS A 309 0.55 -23.55 3.70
CA LYS A 309 0.87 -24.96 4.04
C LYS A 309 1.39 -25.77 2.85
N ASP A 310 1.00 -25.39 1.63
CA ASP A 310 1.29 -26.14 0.40
C ASP A 310 2.74 -25.96 -0.09
N ASN A 311 3.31 -24.77 0.06
CA ASN A 311 4.64 -24.45 -0.45
C ASN A 311 5.53 -23.66 0.54
N GLY A 312 5.01 -23.33 1.72
CA GLY A 312 5.77 -22.61 2.74
C GLY A 312 6.02 -21.12 2.48
N LEU A 313 5.55 -20.58 1.35
CA LEU A 313 5.61 -19.14 1.07
C LEU A 313 4.72 -18.38 2.05
N TRP A 314 5.13 -17.18 2.42
CA TRP A 314 4.30 -16.23 3.13
C TRP A 314 3.44 -15.44 2.15
N SER A 315 2.14 -15.48 2.34
CA SER A 315 1.17 -14.64 1.64
C SER A 315 0.97 -13.34 2.42
N VAL A 316 1.43 -12.23 1.86
CA VAL A 316 1.22 -10.88 2.39
C VAL A 316 -0.08 -10.32 1.80
N PRO A 317 -1.14 -10.13 2.60
CA PRO A 317 -2.47 -9.80 2.07
C PRO A 317 -2.59 -8.33 1.69
N VAL A 318 -3.02 -8.06 0.46
CA VAL A 318 -3.34 -6.70 0.01
C VAL A 318 -4.65 -6.22 0.60
N SER A 319 -4.66 -4.99 1.13
CA SER A 319 -5.86 -4.35 1.67
C SER A 319 -6.58 -3.50 0.62
N THR A 320 -5.86 -2.64 -0.11
CA THR A 320 -6.45 -1.78 -1.15
C THR A 320 -5.38 -1.20 -2.09
N ALA A 321 -5.81 -0.54 -3.16
CA ALA A 321 -4.95 0.23 -4.05
C ALA A 321 -5.22 1.74 -3.90
N ILE A 322 -4.23 2.60 -4.17
CA ILE A 322 -4.42 4.06 -4.26
C ILE A 322 -5.47 4.40 -5.32
N SER A 323 -5.39 3.77 -6.49
CA SER A 323 -6.30 3.99 -7.64
C SER A 323 -7.72 3.45 -7.42
N ARG A 324 -7.97 2.70 -6.34
CA ARG A 324 -9.27 2.06 -6.12
C ARG A 324 -10.34 3.10 -5.82
N GLY A 325 -11.54 2.85 -6.35
CA GLY A 325 -12.72 3.63 -5.99
C GLY A 325 -12.89 4.91 -6.80
N ILE A 326 -12.53 4.89 -8.08
CA ILE A 326 -12.64 6.02 -9.02
C ILE A 326 -14.03 6.68 -9.09
N ARG A 327 -15.08 6.00 -8.61
CA ARG A 327 -16.44 6.53 -8.47
C ARG A 327 -16.65 7.48 -7.29
N TRP A 328 -15.68 7.58 -6.39
CA TRP A 328 -15.70 8.45 -5.22
C TRP A 328 -14.85 9.69 -5.46
N THR A 329 -15.11 10.76 -4.71
CA THR A 329 -14.26 11.95 -4.74
C THR A 329 -12.86 11.64 -4.21
N ARG A 330 -11.90 12.53 -4.46
CA ARG A 330 -10.52 12.34 -3.99
C ARG A 330 -10.44 12.37 -2.48
N GLU A 331 -11.19 13.27 -1.84
CA GLU A 331 -11.32 13.38 -0.38
C GLU A 331 -11.90 12.08 0.20
N GLU A 332 -12.94 11.57 -0.44
CA GLU A 332 -13.59 10.31 -0.06
C GLU A 332 -12.67 9.09 -0.22
N ARG A 333 -11.79 9.08 -1.22
CA ARG A 333 -10.77 8.02 -1.42
C ARG A 333 -9.68 8.13 -0.36
N LEU A 334 -9.18 9.34 -0.10
CA LEU A 334 -8.17 9.59 0.93
C LEU A 334 -8.69 9.24 2.33
N ALA A 335 -9.90 9.67 2.69
CA ALA A 335 -10.53 9.33 3.97
C ALA A 335 -10.64 7.81 4.16
N ARG A 336 -10.98 7.08 3.10
CA ARG A 336 -11.00 5.61 3.14
C ARG A 336 -9.62 5.02 3.33
N LEU A 337 -8.59 5.51 2.64
CA LEU A 337 -7.21 5.04 2.84
C LEU A 337 -6.76 5.25 4.29
N LYS A 338 -7.06 6.42 4.88
CA LYS A 338 -6.79 6.71 6.29
C LYS A 338 -7.50 5.75 7.25
N LEU A 339 -8.75 5.39 6.95
CA LEU A 339 -9.48 4.39 7.73
C LEU A 339 -8.79 3.02 7.78
N PHE A 340 -8.11 2.58 6.72
CA PHE A 340 -7.32 1.35 6.78
C PHE A 340 -6.13 1.47 7.74
N VAL A 341 -5.50 2.65 7.80
CA VAL A 341 -4.38 2.91 8.71
C VAL A 341 -4.87 2.95 10.15
N ASP A 342 -5.98 3.63 10.42
CA ASP A 342 -6.61 3.67 11.75
C ASP A 342 -7.01 2.27 12.24
N LEU A 343 -7.56 1.44 11.35
CA LEU A 343 -7.90 0.07 11.71
C LEU A 343 -6.65 -0.79 11.93
N ALA A 344 -5.59 -0.63 11.13
CA ALA A 344 -4.33 -1.32 11.39
C ALA A 344 -3.78 -0.96 12.78
N GLU A 345 -3.72 0.33 13.11
CA GLU A 345 -3.31 0.85 14.43
C GLU A 345 -4.12 0.22 15.57
N THR A 346 -5.44 0.37 15.53
CA THR A 346 -6.34 -0.05 16.63
C THR A 346 -6.42 -1.56 16.80
N THR A 347 -6.29 -2.33 15.72
CA THR A 347 -6.35 -3.80 15.76
C THR A 347 -4.99 -4.46 16.00
N ARG A 348 -3.89 -3.70 15.89
CA ARG A 348 -2.51 -4.22 15.86
C ARG A 348 -2.28 -5.26 14.77
N LEU A 349 -2.99 -5.11 13.65
CA LEU A 349 -2.79 -5.88 12.42
C LEU A 349 -2.13 -4.99 11.38
N ALA A 350 -2.14 -5.40 10.10
CA ALA A 350 -1.54 -4.62 9.03
C ALA A 350 -2.51 -4.23 7.92
N SER A 351 -2.28 -3.06 7.35
CA SER A 351 -2.84 -2.64 6.07
C SER A 351 -1.75 -2.67 5.00
N HIS A 352 -2.05 -3.20 3.82
CA HIS A 352 -1.16 -3.14 2.66
C HIS A 352 -1.82 -2.36 1.53
N VAL A 353 -1.28 -1.19 1.22
CA VAL A 353 -1.72 -0.32 0.14
C VAL A 353 -0.74 -0.42 -1.03
N TRP A 354 -1.25 -0.63 -2.24
CA TRP A 354 -0.40 -0.66 -3.43
C TRP A 354 -0.79 0.41 -4.45
N LEU A 355 0.14 0.72 -5.36
CA LEU A 355 -0.06 1.66 -6.45
C LEU A 355 0.81 1.33 -7.66
N HIS A 356 0.51 1.96 -8.80
CA HIS A 356 1.43 2.05 -9.92
C HIS A 356 2.01 3.47 -9.91
N PRO A 357 3.32 3.67 -10.08
CA PRO A 357 3.89 5.00 -10.26
C PRO A 357 3.28 5.73 -11.46
N SER A 358 2.78 5.01 -12.47
CA SER A 358 2.14 5.52 -13.70
C SER A 358 0.74 6.14 -13.50
N MET A 359 0.27 6.30 -12.26
CA MET A 359 -1.03 6.90 -11.97
C MET A 359 -1.05 8.41 -12.30
N PRO A 360 -2.21 9.04 -12.48
CA PRO A 360 -2.27 10.47 -12.80
C PRO A 360 -1.54 11.32 -11.76
N LEU A 361 -0.85 12.38 -12.19
CA LEU A 361 -0.11 13.27 -11.28
C LEU A 361 -1.01 13.85 -10.17
N SER A 362 -2.26 14.18 -10.49
CA SER A 362 -3.25 14.62 -9.50
C SER A 362 -3.54 13.57 -8.41
N GLU A 363 -3.44 12.27 -8.70
CA GLU A 363 -3.56 11.24 -7.64
C GLU A 363 -2.30 11.16 -6.77
N ILE A 364 -1.13 11.44 -7.33
CA ILE A 364 0.11 11.57 -6.55
C ILE A 364 -0.03 12.73 -5.56
N GLU A 365 -0.43 13.90 -6.06
CA GLU A 365 -0.49 15.15 -5.29
C GLU A 365 -1.62 15.17 -4.26
N GLU A 366 -2.82 14.73 -4.65
CA GLU A 366 -4.03 14.91 -3.84
C GLU A 366 -4.39 13.68 -3.01
N ILE A 367 -3.81 12.50 -3.30
CA ILE A 367 -4.12 11.25 -2.59
C ILE A 367 -2.87 10.63 -1.98
N LEU A 368 -1.86 10.28 -2.80
CA LEU A 368 -0.67 9.57 -2.30
C LEU A 368 0.08 10.41 -1.27
N ILE A 369 0.47 11.65 -1.61
CA ILE A 369 1.25 12.50 -0.70
C ILE A 369 0.50 12.75 0.63
N PRO A 370 -0.79 13.14 0.64
CA PRO A 370 -1.56 13.25 1.89
C PRO A 370 -1.69 11.94 2.67
N PHE A 371 -1.77 10.80 1.98
CA PHE A 371 -1.78 9.48 2.61
C PHE A 371 -0.43 9.14 3.27
N LEU A 372 0.69 9.41 2.58
CA LEU A 372 2.05 9.20 3.11
C LEU A 372 2.30 10.08 4.34
N LEU A 373 1.92 11.36 4.28
CA LEU A 373 2.00 12.28 5.42
C LEU A 373 1.24 11.76 6.63
N TYR A 374 0.05 11.20 6.40
CA TYR A 374 -0.77 10.63 7.46
C TYR A 374 -0.15 9.39 8.10
N CYS A 375 0.46 8.50 7.29
CA CYS A 375 1.19 7.34 7.81
C CYS A 375 2.43 7.77 8.61
N ALA A 376 3.19 8.75 8.09
CA ALA A 376 4.37 9.28 8.76
C ALA A 376 4.03 9.90 10.12
N ASP A 377 2.98 10.73 10.21
CA ASP A 377 2.52 11.32 11.47
C ASP A 377 2.22 10.25 12.54
N LYS A 378 1.50 9.19 12.17
CA LYS A 378 1.20 8.08 13.10
C LYS A 378 2.44 7.30 13.52
N ARG A 379 3.39 7.10 12.61
CA ARG A 379 4.69 6.50 12.92
C ARG A 379 5.47 7.37 13.90
N ASP A 380 5.52 8.68 13.67
CA ASP A 380 6.31 9.62 14.46
C ASP A 380 5.71 9.83 15.87
N ARG A 381 4.39 9.68 16.01
CA ARG A 381 3.70 9.55 17.31
C ARG A 381 3.90 8.20 18.01
N GLY A 382 4.57 7.25 17.35
CA GLY A 382 4.90 5.95 17.92
C GLY A 382 3.72 4.97 18.04
N VAL A 383 2.62 5.19 17.30
CA VAL A 383 1.40 4.36 17.36
C VAL A 383 1.28 3.36 16.20
N LEU A 384 2.06 3.56 15.13
CA LEU A 384 2.03 2.75 13.91
C LEU A 384 3.46 2.44 13.44
N ASP A 385 3.66 1.26 12.86
CA ASP A 385 4.88 0.93 12.13
C ASP A 385 4.66 1.00 10.60
N ILE A 386 5.71 1.31 9.85
CA ILE A 386 5.68 1.26 8.38
C ILE A 386 6.76 0.28 7.92
N PHE A 387 6.35 -0.75 7.19
CA PHE A 387 7.21 -1.86 6.80
C PHE A 387 7.14 -2.15 5.31
N THR A 388 8.27 -2.56 4.74
CA THR A 388 8.29 -3.30 3.48
C THR A 388 7.60 -4.66 3.63
N MET A 389 7.31 -5.35 2.53
CA MET A 389 6.71 -6.70 2.57
C MET A 389 7.56 -7.68 3.36
N GLU A 390 8.88 -7.73 3.12
CA GLU A 390 9.77 -8.59 3.90
C GLU A 390 9.73 -8.25 5.40
N LYS A 391 9.79 -6.96 5.75
CA LYS A 391 9.77 -6.53 7.16
C LYS A 391 8.44 -6.86 7.83
N MET A 392 7.33 -6.80 7.11
CA MET A 392 6.02 -7.20 7.62
C MET A 392 5.98 -8.69 7.99
N VAL A 393 6.54 -9.56 7.14
CA VAL A 393 6.66 -10.99 7.43
C VAL A 393 7.54 -11.22 8.66
N GLN A 394 8.71 -10.60 8.72
CA GLN A 394 9.63 -10.71 9.87
C GLN A 394 8.98 -10.25 11.18
N ALA A 395 8.21 -9.15 11.16
CA ALA A 395 7.47 -8.65 12.31
C ALA A 395 6.41 -9.66 12.79
N THR A 396 5.69 -10.27 11.84
CA THR A 396 4.66 -11.28 12.12
C THR A 396 5.26 -12.55 12.71
N GLU A 397 6.34 -13.05 12.14
CA GLU A 397 7.09 -14.20 12.68
C GLU A 397 7.63 -13.92 14.08
N THR A 398 8.16 -12.72 14.31
CA THR A 398 8.67 -12.31 15.62
C THR A 398 7.56 -12.26 16.67
N ALA A 399 6.39 -11.74 16.33
CA ALA A 399 5.23 -11.73 17.21
C ALA A 399 4.80 -13.15 17.61
N PHE A 400 4.76 -14.07 16.64
CA PHE A 400 4.49 -15.49 16.89
C PHE A 400 5.48 -16.16 17.85
N ARG A 401 6.78 -15.93 17.64
CA ARG A 401 7.83 -16.51 18.50
C ARG A 401 7.74 -15.99 19.93
N LYS A 402 7.42 -14.71 20.11
CA LYS A 402 7.27 -14.13 21.45
C LYS A 402 6.08 -14.72 22.21
N GLU A 403 4.97 -15.03 21.52
CA GLU A 403 3.82 -15.65 22.17
C GLU A 403 4.07 -17.10 22.56
N THR A 404 4.79 -17.84 21.74
CA THR A 404 5.13 -19.25 22.02
C THR A 404 6.22 -19.41 23.08
N ALA A 405 7.13 -18.44 23.23
CA ALA A 405 8.17 -18.45 24.26
C ALA A 405 7.68 -18.10 25.68
N VAL A 406 6.42 -17.65 25.82
CA VAL A 406 5.79 -17.29 27.11
C VAL A 406 4.95 -18.45 27.68
N ILE A 407 4.84 -19.55 26.93
CA ILE A 407 4.22 -20.83 27.33
C ILE A 407 5.34 -21.78 27.73
#